data_AF-A0A484NCQ8-F1
#
_entry.id   AF-A0A484NCQ8-F1
#
_cell.length_a   1.000
_cell.length_b   1.000
_cell.length_c   1.000
_cell.angle_alpha   90.00
_cell.angle_beta   90.00
_cell.angle_gamma   90.00
#
_symmetry.space_group_name_H-M   'P 1'
#
loop_
_entity.id
_entity.type
_entity.pdbx_description
1 polymer ?
#
loop_
_entity_poly.entity_id
_entity_poly.type
_entity_poly.pdbx_seq_one_letter_code
_entity_poly.pdbx_strand_id
1 'polypeptide(L)'
;MVTVVVGGLFAYFAHAENHGIPIVGHLDKGLNPSSIGKLNFDPKYISTSLKAGIITAMIALAEGISIGRSFAIMKNEQIDGNKEMIAFGMMNIVGSFTSCYLTTGPFSKTAVNFNAGCKTAMSNVIMSICMLFTLLFLAHLFSYTPLVALSAIIMSAMFGLIDYHKAFHLFKADKFDFLICMAAFFGVAFISMDVGLMLSIGLAVVRALLYIARPTVCKLVNIPDTRIYRDVEQYPNAIGVPGILILQLGSPIYFANCNYIRERILRWIRDEDSQGRVVEYLLLELGGITSIDMTGVETLLEIKRILEAKGVKIILVNPRIGVMEKLILTKCIDVIGREAVFLSVEDAIHSCIFSLHKSAIPQTKSEEIEMV
;
A
#
# COMPACT_ATOMS: atom_id res chain seq x y z
N MET A 1 -3.59 -0.56 38.90
CA MET A 1 -4.17 -1.26 40.07
C MET A 1 -4.16 -0.39 41.31
N VAL A 2 -2.99 0.10 41.77
CA VAL A 2 -2.91 1.00 42.95
C VAL A 2 -3.85 2.21 42.82
N THR A 3 -3.88 2.88 41.67
CA THR A 3 -4.78 4.02 41.41
C THR A 3 -6.27 3.69 41.57
N VAL A 4 -6.69 2.48 41.17
CA VAL A 4 -8.09 2.04 41.29
C VAL A 4 -8.45 1.70 42.73
N VAL A 5 -7.56 1.02 43.44
CA VAL A 5 -7.76 0.63 44.85
C VAL A 5 -7.76 1.88 45.74
N VAL A 6 -6.76 2.75 45.61
CA VAL A 6 -6.66 3.99 46.39
C VAL A 6 -7.80 4.94 46.03
N GLY A 7 -8.12 5.09 44.74
CA GLY A 7 -9.25 5.91 44.29
C GLY A 7 -10.59 5.39 44.80
N GLY A 8 -10.81 4.08 44.77
CA GLY A 8 -12.03 3.44 45.29
C GLY A 8 -12.16 3.57 46.81
N LEU A 9 -11.08 3.32 47.56
CA LEU A 9 -11.07 3.52 49.01
C LEU A 9 -11.33 4.98 49.39
N PHE A 10 -10.66 5.92 48.69
CA PHE A 10 -10.88 7.34 48.90
C PHE A 10 -12.34 7.73 48.61
N ALA A 11 -12.90 7.29 47.49
CA ALA A 11 -14.28 7.61 47.15
C ALA A 11 -15.30 7.01 48.11
N TYR A 12 -15.03 5.81 48.63
CA TYR A 12 -15.84 5.18 49.65
C TYR A 12 -15.81 5.95 50.97
N PHE A 13 -14.61 6.23 51.52
CA PHE A 13 -14.49 6.91 52.81
C PHE A 13 -14.86 8.40 52.76
N ALA A 14 -14.50 9.10 51.68
CA ALA A 14 -14.79 10.51 51.51
C ALA A 14 -16.23 10.78 51.04
N HIS A 15 -17.05 9.72 50.84
CA HIS A 15 -18.40 9.83 50.30
C HIS A 15 -18.40 10.69 49.02
N ALA A 16 -17.64 10.24 48.02
CA ALA A 16 -17.40 10.96 46.76
C ALA A 16 -18.68 11.45 46.07
N GLU A 17 -19.77 10.68 46.17
CA GLU A 17 -21.08 11.06 45.62
C GLU A 17 -21.61 12.37 46.23
N ASN A 18 -21.42 12.58 47.55
CA ASN A 18 -21.83 13.81 48.23
C ASN A 18 -21.05 15.05 47.75
N HIS A 19 -19.89 14.84 47.15
CA HIS A 19 -19.02 15.88 46.60
C HIS A 19 -19.15 16.00 45.07
N GLY A 20 -20.12 15.31 44.45
CA GLY A 20 -20.37 15.36 43.01
C GLY A 20 -19.30 14.66 42.16
N ILE A 21 -18.47 13.80 42.75
CA ILE A 21 -17.45 13.03 42.00
C ILE A 21 -18.15 11.81 41.38
N PRO A 22 -18.19 11.71 40.03
CA PRO A 22 -18.84 10.58 39.37
C PRO A 22 -18.10 9.26 39.64
N ILE A 23 -18.82 8.24 40.09
CA ILE A 23 -18.33 6.87 40.25
C ILE A 23 -19.00 5.94 39.22
N VAL A 24 -18.48 4.72 39.07
CA VAL A 24 -19.03 3.71 38.15
C VAL A 24 -20.48 3.37 38.48
N GLY A 25 -20.85 3.30 39.76
CA GLY A 25 -22.20 3.02 40.20
C GLY A 25 -22.55 1.52 40.14
N HIS A 26 -23.84 1.20 40.12
CA HIS A 26 -24.31 -0.18 40.26
C HIS A 26 -23.81 -1.07 39.12
N LEU A 27 -23.22 -2.22 39.48
CA LEU A 27 -22.78 -3.26 38.57
C LEU A 27 -23.52 -4.54 38.91
N ASP A 28 -24.25 -5.08 37.94
CA ASP A 28 -24.94 -6.36 38.08
C ASP A 28 -23.92 -7.46 38.35
N LYS A 29 -24.12 -8.19 39.45
CA LYS A 29 -23.25 -9.30 39.85
C LYS A 29 -23.58 -10.53 39.03
N GLY A 30 -22.53 -11.22 38.58
CA GLY A 30 -22.65 -12.51 37.89
C GLY A 30 -22.29 -12.45 36.41
N LEU A 31 -22.65 -13.52 35.70
CA LEU A 31 -22.45 -13.62 34.26
C LEU A 31 -23.73 -13.23 33.53
N ASN A 32 -23.57 -12.59 32.38
CA ASN A 32 -24.69 -12.34 31.49
C ASN A 32 -25.34 -13.67 31.08
N PRO A 33 -26.68 -13.77 31.11
CA PRO A 33 -27.37 -14.94 30.60
C PRO A 33 -27.16 -15.08 29.08
N SER A 34 -27.34 -16.30 28.57
CA SER A 34 -27.27 -16.58 27.14
C SER A 34 -28.25 -15.69 26.36
N SER A 35 -27.75 -15.02 25.31
CA SER A 35 -28.53 -14.15 24.41
C SER A 35 -28.99 -14.85 23.14
N ILE A 36 -28.80 -16.17 23.01
CA ILE A 36 -29.16 -16.92 21.80
C ILE A 36 -30.63 -16.71 21.42
N GLY A 37 -31.54 -16.72 22.41
CA GLY A 37 -32.97 -16.50 22.19
C GLY A 37 -33.37 -15.05 21.88
N LYS A 38 -32.42 -14.10 21.95
CA LYS A 38 -32.65 -12.67 21.66
C LYS A 38 -32.25 -12.28 20.22
N LEU A 39 -31.77 -13.23 19.41
CA LEU A 39 -31.43 -12.98 18.02
C LEU A 39 -32.69 -12.65 17.22
N ASN A 40 -32.77 -11.41 16.74
CA ASN A 40 -33.91 -10.92 15.97
C ASN A 40 -33.53 -10.81 14.48
N PHE A 41 -34.25 -11.56 13.64
CA PHE A 41 -34.10 -11.57 12.19
C PHE A 41 -35.23 -10.84 11.46
N ASP A 42 -35.89 -9.89 12.13
CA ASP A 42 -36.88 -9.01 11.50
C ASP A 42 -36.21 -8.20 10.36
N PRO A 43 -36.76 -8.25 9.12
CA PRO A 43 -36.27 -7.51 7.97
C PRO A 43 -36.03 -6.03 8.23
N LYS A 44 -36.80 -5.41 9.15
CA LYS A 44 -36.65 -4.00 9.52
C LYS A 44 -35.27 -3.66 10.08
N TYR A 45 -34.64 -4.57 10.83
CA TYR A 45 -33.36 -4.32 11.49
C TYR A 45 -32.17 -4.94 10.74
N ILE A 46 -32.40 -5.94 9.88
CA ILE A 46 -31.35 -6.65 9.16
C ILE A 46 -30.48 -5.69 8.34
N SER A 47 -31.07 -4.76 7.59
CA SER A 47 -30.30 -3.84 6.74
C SER A 47 -29.35 -2.95 7.56
N THR A 48 -29.87 -2.37 8.65
CA THR A 48 -29.09 -1.51 9.55
C THR A 48 -28.00 -2.29 10.27
N SER A 49 -28.31 -3.48 10.79
CA SER A 49 -27.36 -4.35 11.47
C SER A 49 -26.28 -4.88 10.55
N LEU A 50 -26.62 -5.22 9.29
CA LEU A 50 -25.64 -5.67 8.31
C LEU A 50 -24.68 -4.55 7.93
N LYS A 51 -25.19 -3.34 7.69
CA LYS A 51 -24.36 -2.16 7.41
C LYS A 51 -23.41 -1.85 8.56
N ALA A 52 -23.93 -1.81 9.79
CA ALA A 52 -23.11 -1.61 10.99
C ALA A 52 -22.10 -2.74 11.19
N GLY A 53 -22.51 -3.99 10.97
CA GLY A 53 -21.66 -5.18 11.07
C GLY A 53 -20.48 -5.16 10.10
N ILE A 54 -20.70 -4.83 8.82
CA ILE A 54 -19.63 -4.73 7.82
C ILE A 54 -18.61 -3.66 8.20
N ILE A 55 -19.08 -2.46 8.53
CA ILE A 55 -18.21 -1.33 8.88
C ILE A 55 -17.39 -1.67 10.11
N THR A 56 -18.03 -2.14 11.18
CA THR A 56 -17.36 -2.41 12.45
C THR A 56 -16.47 -3.65 12.38
N ALA A 57 -16.81 -4.68 11.59
CA ALA A 57 -15.93 -5.82 11.34
C ALA A 57 -14.66 -5.41 10.59
N MET A 58 -14.76 -4.55 9.57
CA MET A 58 -13.58 -4.02 8.88
C MET A 58 -12.66 -3.25 9.84
N ILE A 59 -13.23 -2.40 10.70
CA ILE A 59 -12.47 -1.64 11.69
C ILE A 59 -11.80 -2.59 12.70
N ALA A 60 -12.55 -3.55 13.25
CA ALA A 60 -12.06 -4.51 14.24
C ALA A 60 -10.90 -5.36 13.68
N LEU A 61 -11.01 -5.83 12.43
CA LEU A 61 -9.97 -6.59 11.76
C LEU A 61 -8.74 -5.73 11.46
N ALA A 62 -8.95 -4.51 10.93
CA ALA A 62 -7.85 -3.60 10.63
C ALA A 62 -7.06 -3.22 11.90
N GLU A 63 -7.77 -2.89 12.99
CA GLU A 63 -7.18 -2.60 14.30
C GLU A 63 -6.44 -3.83 14.83
N GLY A 64 -7.12 -4.99 14.91
CA GLY A 64 -6.57 -6.22 15.46
C GLY A 64 -5.32 -6.71 14.74
N ILE A 65 -5.35 -6.77 13.40
CA ILE A 65 -4.21 -7.21 12.59
C ILE A 65 -3.04 -6.21 12.69
N SER A 66 -3.32 -4.90 12.75
CA SER A 66 -2.26 -3.88 12.89
C SER A 66 -1.54 -4.00 14.23
N ILE A 67 -2.29 -4.24 15.30
CA ILE A 67 -1.74 -4.44 16.64
C ILE A 67 -0.96 -5.74 16.69
N GLY A 68 -1.53 -6.84 16.21
CA GLY A 68 -0.87 -8.13 16.12
C GLY A 68 0.48 -8.02 15.41
N ARG A 69 0.50 -7.44 14.21
CA ARG A 69 1.75 -7.23 13.43
C ARG A 69 2.78 -6.41 14.19
N SER A 70 2.37 -5.35 14.88
CA SER A 70 3.28 -4.50 15.66
C SER A 70 3.99 -5.31 16.76
N PHE A 71 3.26 -6.16 17.48
CA PHE A 71 3.85 -7.02 18.52
C PHE A 71 4.64 -8.20 17.94
N ALA A 72 4.21 -8.77 16.81
CA ALA A 72 4.94 -9.83 16.15
C ALA A 72 6.31 -9.39 15.63
N ILE A 73 6.42 -8.17 15.09
CA ILE A 73 7.72 -7.58 14.72
C ILE A 73 8.64 -7.48 15.94
N MET A 74 8.12 -7.05 17.11
CA MET A 74 8.89 -6.98 18.35
C MET A 74 9.33 -8.35 18.88
N LYS A 75 8.53 -9.41 18.66
CA LYS A 75 8.86 -10.79 19.03
C LYS A 75 9.60 -11.58 17.94
N ASN A 76 9.80 -11.00 16.77
CA ASN A 76 10.26 -11.70 15.57
C ASN A 76 9.41 -12.95 15.23
N GLU A 77 8.10 -12.83 15.38
CA GLU A 77 7.11 -13.87 15.06
C GLU A 77 6.41 -13.56 13.72
N GLN A 78 5.87 -14.59 13.07
CA GLN A 78 5.07 -14.43 11.87
C GLN A 78 3.58 -14.55 12.19
N ILE A 79 2.78 -13.62 11.68
CA ILE A 79 1.33 -13.65 11.79
C ILE A 79 0.73 -13.94 10.42
N ASP A 80 -0.20 -14.89 10.39
CA ASP A 80 -1.03 -15.21 9.24
C ASP A 80 -2.36 -14.43 9.32
N GLY A 81 -2.52 -13.44 8.43
CA GLY A 81 -3.71 -12.60 8.41
C GLY A 81 -5.02 -13.36 8.16
N ASN A 82 -4.97 -14.48 7.43
CA ASN A 82 -6.18 -15.28 7.18
C ASN A 82 -6.62 -16.00 8.46
N LYS A 83 -5.67 -16.51 9.25
CA LYS A 83 -5.97 -17.15 10.55
C LYS A 83 -6.49 -16.15 11.56
N GLU A 84 -5.91 -14.95 11.62
CA GLU A 84 -6.42 -13.86 12.46
C GLU A 84 -7.85 -13.48 12.08
N MET A 85 -8.16 -13.37 10.78
CA MET A 85 -9.50 -13.03 10.31
C MET A 85 -10.54 -14.09 10.74
N ILE A 86 -10.20 -15.37 10.63
CA ILE A 86 -11.05 -16.47 11.11
C ILE A 86 -11.22 -16.40 12.64
N ALA A 87 -10.14 -16.13 13.39
CA ALA A 87 -10.19 -16.02 14.84
C ALA A 87 -11.10 -14.87 15.31
N PHE A 88 -10.98 -13.68 14.70
CA PHE A 88 -11.85 -12.54 14.99
C PHE A 88 -13.32 -12.84 14.67
N GLY A 89 -13.59 -13.52 13.55
CA GLY A 89 -14.94 -13.94 13.17
C GLY A 89 -15.54 -14.90 14.19
N MET A 90 -14.82 -15.99 14.53
CA MET A 90 -15.28 -16.98 15.50
C MET A 90 -15.49 -16.37 16.89
N MET A 91 -14.57 -15.54 17.35
CA MET A 91 -14.67 -14.87 18.65
C MET A 91 -15.94 -14.02 18.77
N ASN A 92 -16.28 -13.26 17.72
CA ASN A 92 -17.46 -12.41 17.73
C ASN A 92 -18.77 -13.18 17.51
N ILE A 93 -18.76 -14.26 16.72
CA ILE A 93 -19.92 -15.17 16.60
C ILE A 93 -20.23 -15.78 17.98
N VAL A 94 -19.23 -16.35 18.65
CA VAL A 94 -19.42 -16.97 19.97
C VAL A 94 -19.81 -15.92 21.01
N GLY A 95 -19.18 -14.74 20.99
CA GLY A 95 -19.52 -13.64 21.90
C GLY A 95 -20.95 -13.10 21.72
N SER A 96 -21.49 -13.14 20.50
CA SER A 96 -22.87 -12.69 20.24
C SER A 96 -23.93 -13.51 20.99
N PHE A 97 -23.61 -14.76 21.35
CA PHE A 97 -24.47 -15.65 22.13
C PHE A 97 -24.42 -15.41 23.64
N THR A 98 -23.51 -14.57 24.13
CA THR A 98 -23.29 -14.30 25.56
C THR A 98 -23.48 -12.81 25.92
N SER A 99 -24.23 -12.07 25.10
CA SER A 99 -24.46 -10.63 25.24
C SER A 99 -23.16 -9.80 25.19
N CYS A 100 -22.09 -10.28 24.55
CA CYS A 100 -20.90 -9.47 24.32
C CYS A 100 -21.15 -8.46 23.21
N TYR A 101 -20.56 -7.27 23.36
CA TYR A 101 -20.40 -6.33 22.25
C TYR A 101 -19.24 -6.77 21.34
N LEU A 102 -19.11 -6.12 20.19
CA LEU A 102 -18.04 -6.39 19.24
C LEU A 102 -16.66 -6.31 19.90
N THR A 103 -15.94 -7.43 19.88
CA THR A 103 -14.61 -7.55 20.45
C THR A 103 -13.56 -7.38 19.36
N THR A 104 -12.60 -6.47 19.60
CA THR A 104 -11.48 -6.17 18.70
C THR A 104 -10.15 -6.57 19.37
N GLY A 105 -9.00 -6.21 18.77
CA GLY A 105 -7.68 -6.40 19.39
C GLY A 105 -7.35 -5.24 20.33
N PRO A 106 -7.41 -5.38 21.67
CA PRO A 106 -7.20 -4.25 22.56
C PRO A 106 -5.72 -3.91 22.71
N PHE A 107 -5.25 -2.80 22.12
CA PHE A 107 -3.84 -2.38 22.20
C PHE A 107 -3.36 -2.31 23.65
N SER A 108 -4.09 -1.60 24.51
CA SER A 108 -3.68 -1.33 25.89
C SER A 108 -3.49 -2.62 26.70
N LYS A 109 -4.41 -3.59 26.58
CA LYS A 109 -4.31 -4.87 27.29
C LYS A 109 -3.16 -5.73 26.76
N THR A 110 -2.97 -5.76 25.44
CA THR A 110 -1.87 -6.50 24.81
C THR A 110 -0.52 -5.90 25.20
N ALA A 111 -0.38 -4.58 25.25
CA ALA A 111 0.84 -3.90 25.68
C ALA A 111 1.22 -4.23 27.13
N VAL A 112 0.25 -4.21 28.04
CA VAL A 112 0.48 -4.60 29.44
C VAL A 112 0.88 -6.08 29.54
N ASN A 113 0.19 -6.96 28.83
CA ASN A 113 0.50 -8.39 28.80
C ASN A 113 1.91 -8.67 28.22
N PHE A 114 2.30 -7.91 27.20
CA PHE A 114 3.64 -7.96 26.61
C PHE A 114 4.72 -7.48 27.59
N ASN A 115 4.52 -6.31 28.21
CA ASN A 115 5.46 -5.73 29.18
C ASN A 115 5.58 -6.57 30.46
N ALA A 116 4.54 -7.32 30.81
CA ALA A 116 4.58 -8.30 31.90
C ALA A 116 5.43 -9.56 31.57
N GLY A 117 5.93 -9.68 30.33
CA GLY A 117 6.79 -10.79 29.90
C GLY A 117 6.03 -12.04 29.45
N CYS A 118 4.73 -11.93 29.15
CA CYS A 118 3.94 -13.10 28.76
C CYS A 118 4.33 -13.65 27.37
N LYS A 119 4.56 -14.97 27.32
CA LYS A 119 5.06 -15.67 26.14
C LYS A 119 4.00 -16.47 25.38
N THR A 120 2.93 -16.90 26.05
CA THR A 120 1.92 -17.80 25.46
C THR A 120 0.51 -17.22 25.54
N ALA A 121 -0.38 -17.70 24.68
CA ALA A 121 -1.80 -17.34 24.69
C ALA A 121 -2.53 -17.78 25.98
N MET A 122 -1.93 -18.66 26.79
CA MET A 122 -2.46 -19.09 28.09
C MET A 122 -2.68 -17.91 29.04
N SER A 123 -1.93 -16.82 28.88
CA SER A 123 -2.15 -15.58 29.63
C SER A 123 -3.59 -15.07 29.48
N ASN A 124 -4.17 -15.16 28.27
CA ASN A 124 -5.54 -14.72 28.02
C ASN A 124 -6.59 -15.63 28.69
N VAL A 125 -6.29 -16.93 28.81
CA VAL A 125 -7.15 -17.90 29.53
C VAL A 125 -7.14 -17.61 31.03
N ILE A 126 -5.96 -17.38 31.61
CA ILE A 126 -5.85 -16.99 33.03
C ILE A 126 -6.57 -15.66 33.25
N MET A 127 -6.40 -14.69 32.35
CA MET A 127 -7.08 -13.41 32.41
C MET A 127 -8.60 -13.54 32.37
N SER A 128 -9.17 -14.42 31.52
CA SER A 128 -10.61 -14.62 31.46
C SER A 128 -11.16 -15.27 32.75
N ILE A 129 -10.42 -16.20 33.36
CA ILE A 129 -10.76 -16.78 34.66
C ILE A 129 -10.72 -15.70 35.77
N CYS A 130 -9.69 -14.87 35.80
CA CYS A 130 -9.62 -13.75 36.75
C CYS A 130 -10.77 -12.75 36.57
N MET A 131 -11.15 -12.46 35.32
CA MET A 131 -12.31 -11.62 35.01
C MET A 131 -13.62 -12.25 35.50
N LEU A 132 -13.80 -13.57 35.31
CA LEU A 132 -14.94 -14.32 35.83
C LEU A 132 -15.06 -14.19 37.36
N PHE A 133 -13.97 -14.43 38.10
CA PHE A 133 -13.94 -14.24 39.55
C PHE A 133 -14.24 -12.79 39.96
N THR A 134 -13.72 -11.83 39.19
CA THR A 134 -13.96 -10.41 39.44
C THR A 134 -15.45 -10.06 39.34
N LEU A 135 -16.14 -10.53 38.30
CA LEU A 135 -17.57 -10.30 38.11
C LEU A 135 -18.44 -11.01 39.17
N LEU A 136 -18.01 -12.19 39.66
CA LEU A 136 -18.76 -12.95 40.67
C LEU A 136 -18.59 -12.39 42.09
N PHE A 137 -17.40 -11.93 42.46
CA PHE A 137 -17.08 -11.61 43.85
C PHE A 137 -16.77 -10.13 44.08
N LEU A 138 -16.16 -9.45 43.12
CA LEU A 138 -15.60 -8.10 43.29
C LEU A 138 -16.44 -7.01 42.59
N ALA A 139 -17.52 -7.34 41.88
CA ALA A 139 -18.36 -6.35 41.18
C ALA A 139 -18.80 -5.17 42.09
N HIS A 140 -19.21 -5.48 43.33
CA HIS A 140 -19.58 -4.46 44.31
C HIS A 140 -18.41 -3.61 44.82
N LEU A 141 -17.16 -4.10 44.73
CA LEU A 141 -16.01 -3.29 45.08
C LEU A 141 -15.69 -2.26 43.98
N PHE A 142 -15.86 -2.67 42.72
CA PHE A 142 -15.61 -1.79 41.57
C PHE A 142 -16.66 -0.70 41.37
N SER A 143 -17.87 -0.83 41.94
CA SER A 143 -18.90 0.22 41.85
C SER A 143 -18.46 1.56 42.44
N TYR A 144 -17.59 1.53 43.46
CA TYR A 144 -17.03 2.73 44.10
C TYR A 144 -15.87 3.35 43.33
N THR A 145 -15.47 2.79 42.18
CA THR A 145 -14.34 3.31 41.41
C THR A 145 -14.67 4.69 40.84
N PRO A 146 -13.85 5.72 41.10
CA PRO A 146 -14.04 7.04 40.50
C PRO A 146 -13.79 7.01 39.00
N LEU A 147 -14.66 7.69 38.23
CA LEU A 147 -14.47 7.86 36.79
C LEU A 147 -13.17 8.60 36.47
N VAL A 148 -12.75 9.55 37.32
CA VAL A 148 -11.46 10.25 37.18
C VAL A 148 -10.25 9.31 37.24
N ALA A 149 -10.30 8.26 38.06
CA ALA A 149 -9.22 7.29 38.16
C ALA A 149 -9.13 6.43 36.88
N LEU A 150 -10.28 6.06 36.30
CA LEU A 150 -10.36 5.37 35.01
C LEU A 150 -9.84 6.25 33.88
N SER A 151 -10.27 7.52 33.82
CA SER A 151 -9.79 8.49 32.83
C SER A 151 -8.28 8.69 32.92
N ALA A 152 -7.72 8.82 34.13
CA ALA A 152 -6.27 8.98 34.32
C ALA A 152 -5.47 7.76 33.81
N ILE A 153 -5.97 6.54 34.05
CA ILE A 153 -5.33 5.32 33.55
C ILE A 153 -5.37 5.27 32.01
N ILE A 154 -6.51 5.60 31.41
CA ILE A 154 -6.64 5.63 29.94
C ILE A 154 -5.70 6.68 29.34
N MET A 155 -5.73 7.92 29.85
CA MET A 155 -4.85 9.00 29.39
C MET A 155 -3.37 8.64 29.51
N SER A 156 -2.97 8.10 30.67
CA SER A 156 -1.58 7.67 30.90
C SER A 156 -1.15 6.56 29.94
N ALA A 157 -2.04 5.62 29.60
CA ALA A 157 -1.73 4.57 28.63
C ALA A 157 -1.63 5.11 27.20
N MET A 158 -2.46 6.09 26.83
CA MET A 158 -2.50 6.67 25.49
C MET A 158 -1.31 7.58 25.18
N PHE A 159 -0.80 8.35 26.15
CA PHE A 159 0.38 9.19 25.92
C PHE A 159 1.61 8.40 25.45
N GLY A 160 1.75 7.15 25.90
CA GLY A 160 2.84 6.28 25.45
C GLY A 160 2.75 5.81 24.00
N LEU A 161 1.59 5.95 23.33
CA LEU A 161 1.41 5.57 21.92
C LEU A 161 1.75 6.71 20.95
N ILE A 162 1.79 7.96 21.43
CA ILE A 162 1.95 9.10 20.53
C ILE A 162 3.44 9.24 20.17
N ASP A 163 3.78 8.75 18.97
CA ASP A 163 5.13 8.82 18.43
C ASP A 163 5.29 10.04 17.49
N TYR A 164 5.61 11.19 18.09
CA TYR A 164 5.83 12.43 17.36
C TYR A 164 7.02 12.37 16.40
N HIS A 165 8.05 11.56 16.72
CA HIS A 165 9.23 11.41 15.87
C HIS A 165 8.88 10.73 14.54
N LYS A 166 8.04 9.69 14.57
CA LYS A 166 7.55 9.04 13.34
C LYS A 166 6.71 9.98 12.48
N ALA A 167 5.82 10.78 13.09
CA ALA A 167 5.02 11.75 12.34
C ALA A 167 5.90 12.78 11.62
N PHE A 168 6.93 13.30 12.31
CA PHE A 168 7.88 14.25 11.72
C PHE A 168 8.78 13.60 10.65
N HIS A 169 9.21 12.36 10.86
CA HIS A 169 9.96 11.60 9.86
C HIS A 169 9.12 11.38 8.61
N LEU A 170 7.83 11.08 8.75
CA LEU A 170 6.91 10.92 7.63
C LEU A 170 6.77 12.23 6.84
N PHE A 171 6.65 13.36 7.53
CA PHE A 171 6.62 14.68 6.88
C PHE A 171 7.88 14.98 6.06
N LYS A 172 9.06 14.59 6.56
CA LYS A 172 10.34 14.74 5.85
C LYS A 172 10.50 13.78 4.68
N ALA A 173 10.08 12.53 4.85
CA ALA A 173 10.26 11.47 3.86
C ALA A 173 9.25 11.60 2.71
N ASP A 174 7.96 11.73 3.03
CA ASP A 174 6.90 11.82 2.04
C ASP A 174 5.71 12.66 2.53
N LYS A 175 5.55 13.83 1.90
CA LYS A 175 4.50 14.80 2.26
C LYS A 175 3.08 14.26 2.06
N PHE A 176 2.89 13.34 1.10
CA PHE A 176 1.57 12.79 0.80
C PHE A 176 1.21 11.69 1.81
N ASP A 177 2.18 10.92 2.32
CA ASP A 177 1.91 9.96 3.41
C ASP A 177 1.63 10.69 4.72
N PHE A 178 2.31 11.82 4.94
CA PHE A 178 1.96 12.71 6.04
C PHE A 178 0.55 13.28 5.91
N LEU A 179 0.12 13.66 4.70
CA LEU A 179 -1.26 14.10 4.46
C LEU A 179 -2.29 13.01 4.78
N ILE A 180 -2.04 11.76 4.37
CA ILE A 180 -2.89 10.62 4.72
C ILE A 180 -2.99 10.45 6.24
N CYS A 181 -1.85 10.52 6.94
CA CYS A 181 -1.79 10.44 8.40
C CYS A 181 -2.56 11.58 9.09
N MET A 182 -2.40 12.83 8.63
CA MET A 182 -3.12 13.97 9.18
C MET A 182 -4.61 13.93 8.89
N ALA A 183 -5.01 13.42 7.72
CA ALA A 183 -6.41 13.19 7.38
C ALA A 183 -7.06 12.18 8.33
N ALA A 184 -6.36 11.09 8.68
CA ALA A 184 -6.81 10.16 9.72
C ALA A 184 -6.92 10.86 11.08
N PHE A 185 -5.88 11.58 11.50
CA PHE A 185 -5.83 12.25 12.80
C PHE A 185 -6.97 13.27 12.97
N PHE A 186 -7.09 14.23 12.05
CA PHE A 186 -8.11 15.28 12.13
C PHE A 186 -9.51 14.75 11.85
N GLY A 187 -9.66 13.78 10.95
CA GLY A 187 -10.95 13.16 10.68
C GLY A 187 -11.50 12.43 11.92
N VAL A 188 -10.66 11.66 12.62
CA VAL A 188 -11.07 10.98 13.87
C VAL A 188 -11.28 11.99 15.01
N ALA A 189 -10.41 12.98 15.15
CA ALA A 189 -10.46 13.93 16.28
C ALA A 189 -11.64 14.91 16.21
N PHE A 190 -12.02 15.37 15.01
CA PHE A 190 -13.03 16.43 14.86
C PHE A 190 -14.37 15.96 14.30
N ILE A 191 -14.43 14.82 13.62
CA ILE A 191 -15.67 14.33 13.00
C ILE A 191 -16.12 13.05 13.69
N SER A 192 -15.50 11.93 13.36
CA SER A 192 -15.82 10.62 13.90
C SER A 192 -14.80 9.58 13.44
N MET A 193 -14.70 8.48 14.18
CA MET A 193 -13.72 7.42 13.90
C MET A 193 -13.91 6.80 12.50
N ASP A 194 -15.15 6.54 12.10
CA ASP A 194 -15.50 5.95 10.81
C ASP A 194 -15.15 6.89 9.63
N VAL A 195 -15.49 8.17 9.73
CA VAL A 195 -15.20 9.16 8.68
C VAL A 195 -13.69 9.38 8.54
N GLY A 196 -12.95 9.53 9.65
CA GLY A 196 -11.50 9.71 9.61
C GLY A 196 -10.76 8.54 8.99
N LEU A 197 -11.18 7.31 9.29
CA LEU A 197 -10.60 6.12 8.68
C LEU A 197 -10.94 6.02 7.19
N MET A 198 -12.19 6.25 6.79
CA MET A 198 -12.59 6.24 5.38
C MET A 198 -11.81 7.28 4.56
N LEU A 199 -11.61 8.47 5.10
CA LEU A 199 -10.83 9.53 4.45
C LEU A 199 -9.37 9.10 4.24
N SER A 200 -8.74 8.55 5.28
CA SER A 200 -7.37 8.05 5.22
C SER A 200 -7.20 6.93 4.19
N ILE A 201 -8.09 5.92 4.22
CA ILE A 201 -8.04 4.79 3.27
C ILE A 201 -8.28 5.28 1.85
N GLY A 202 -9.27 6.17 1.66
CA GLY A 202 -9.57 6.76 0.36
C GLY A 202 -8.37 7.49 -0.24
N LEU A 203 -7.70 8.34 0.55
CA LEU A 203 -6.48 9.03 0.12
C LEU A 203 -5.33 8.07 -0.19
N ALA A 204 -5.15 7.01 0.60
CA ALA A 204 -4.14 5.98 0.33
C ALA A 204 -4.41 5.24 -1.00
N VAL A 205 -5.66 4.91 -1.29
CA VAL A 205 -6.06 4.30 -2.56
C VAL A 205 -5.83 5.27 -3.72
N VAL A 206 -6.23 6.54 -3.57
CA VAL A 206 -5.97 7.57 -4.60
C VAL A 206 -4.47 7.72 -4.87
N ARG A 207 -3.64 7.74 -3.82
CA ARG A 207 -2.17 7.76 -3.96
C ARG A 207 -1.66 6.56 -4.76
N ALA A 208 -2.11 5.35 -4.41
CA ALA A 208 -1.71 4.13 -5.11
C ALA A 208 -2.12 4.18 -6.59
N LEU A 209 -3.34 4.63 -6.89
CA LEU A 209 -3.83 4.80 -8.25
C LEU A 209 -3.01 5.85 -9.03
N LEU A 210 -2.65 6.97 -8.40
CA LEU A 210 -1.79 7.99 -9.03
C LEU A 210 -0.40 7.43 -9.35
N TYR A 211 0.17 6.63 -8.47
CA TYR A 211 1.47 5.98 -8.68
C TYR A 211 1.42 4.98 -9.85
N ILE A 212 0.33 4.21 -9.94
CA ILE A 212 0.10 3.28 -11.05
C ILE A 212 -0.11 4.04 -12.37
N ALA A 213 -0.90 5.13 -12.35
CA ALA A 213 -1.28 5.89 -13.53
C ALA A 213 -0.14 6.75 -14.11
N ARG A 214 0.80 7.19 -13.26
CA ARG A 214 1.94 8.04 -13.66
C ARG A 214 3.28 7.39 -13.30
N PRO A 215 3.62 6.27 -13.94
CA PRO A 215 4.90 5.62 -13.68
C PRO A 215 6.06 6.48 -14.16
N THR A 216 7.20 6.35 -13.47
CA THR A 216 8.45 6.98 -13.89
C THR A 216 9.03 6.29 -15.13
N VAL A 217 9.34 7.08 -16.14
CA VAL A 217 10.04 6.65 -17.36
C VAL A 217 11.36 7.39 -17.40
N CYS A 218 12.46 6.64 -17.47
CA CYS A 218 13.82 7.18 -17.41
C CYS A 218 14.43 7.23 -18.82
N LYS A 219 15.18 8.29 -19.12
CA LYS A 219 16.01 8.32 -20.34
C LYS A 219 17.39 7.81 -19.99
N LEU A 220 17.81 6.77 -20.72
CA LEU A 220 19.10 6.17 -20.51
C LEU A 220 20.16 6.84 -21.38
N VAL A 221 21.32 7.07 -20.78
CA VAL A 221 22.52 7.63 -21.39
C VAL A 221 23.72 6.75 -21.06
N ASN A 222 24.71 6.74 -21.93
CA ASN A 222 25.91 5.92 -21.75
C ASN A 222 26.87 6.61 -20.77
N ILE A 223 27.34 5.88 -19.77
CA ILE A 223 28.42 6.35 -18.90
C ILE A 223 29.74 6.24 -19.67
N PRO A 224 30.52 7.33 -19.80
CA PRO A 224 31.77 7.35 -20.57
C PRO A 224 32.70 6.20 -20.19
N ASP A 225 33.37 5.63 -21.20
CA ASP A 225 34.32 4.51 -21.08
C ASP A 225 33.72 3.22 -20.49
N THR A 226 32.39 3.10 -20.48
CA THR A 226 31.70 1.89 -20.01
C THR A 226 30.60 1.44 -20.96
N ARG A 227 30.15 0.20 -20.79
CA ARG A 227 29.00 -0.37 -21.50
C ARG A 227 27.69 -0.19 -20.73
N ILE A 228 27.67 0.69 -19.72
CA ILE A 228 26.57 0.82 -18.78
C ILE A 228 25.70 2.01 -19.18
N TYR A 229 24.39 1.76 -19.27
CA TYR A 229 23.38 2.76 -19.54
C TYR A 229 22.61 3.09 -18.25
N ARG A 230 22.55 4.36 -17.87
CA ARG A 230 21.87 4.83 -16.65
C ARG A 230 21.04 6.06 -16.90
N ASP A 231 20.15 6.36 -15.95
CA ASP A 231 19.30 7.54 -15.99
C ASP A 231 20.13 8.82 -16.03
N VAL A 232 19.80 9.69 -16.98
CA VAL A 232 20.41 11.02 -17.14
C VAL A 232 20.19 11.90 -15.91
N GLU A 233 19.06 11.73 -15.20
CA GLU A 233 18.78 12.52 -13.99
C GLU A 233 19.74 12.16 -12.85
N GLN A 234 20.19 10.90 -12.79
CA GLN A 234 21.16 10.44 -11.79
C GLN A 234 22.61 10.72 -12.21
N TYR A 235 22.91 10.65 -13.52
CA TYR A 235 24.25 10.84 -14.07
C TYR A 235 24.24 11.90 -15.18
N PRO A 236 24.25 13.21 -14.85
CA PRO A 236 24.11 14.28 -15.84
C PRO A 236 25.32 14.41 -16.79
N ASN A 237 26.48 13.85 -16.41
CA ASN A 237 27.70 13.87 -17.22
C ASN A 237 27.72 12.81 -18.33
N ALA A 238 26.69 11.96 -18.42
CA ALA A 238 26.62 10.87 -19.39
C ALA A 238 26.12 11.36 -20.77
N ILE A 239 26.68 10.77 -21.83
CA ILE A 239 26.49 11.23 -23.20
C ILE A 239 25.42 10.36 -23.87
N GLY A 240 24.47 11.00 -24.56
CA GLY A 240 23.49 10.33 -25.41
C GLY A 240 24.12 9.91 -26.74
N VAL A 241 23.63 8.81 -27.33
CA VAL A 241 24.07 8.39 -28.66
C VAL A 241 23.32 9.21 -29.72
N PRO A 242 24.02 9.91 -30.63
CA PRO A 242 23.35 10.69 -31.69
C PRO A 242 22.40 9.82 -32.51
N GLY A 243 21.21 10.33 -32.81
CA GLY A 243 20.19 9.61 -33.58
C GLY A 243 19.40 8.55 -32.80
N ILE A 244 19.77 8.24 -31.55
CA ILE A 244 19.17 7.14 -30.77
C ILE A 244 18.64 7.66 -29.43
N LEU A 245 17.34 7.48 -29.20
CA LEU A 245 16.68 7.75 -27.93
C LEU A 245 16.43 6.43 -27.19
N ILE A 246 16.96 6.30 -25.98
CA ILE A 246 16.80 5.09 -25.16
C ILE A 246 15.91 5.43 -23.97
N LEU A 247 14.76 4.77 -23.85
CA LEU A 247 13.81 4.96 -22.75
C LEU A 247 13.63 3.65 -21.99
N GLN A 248 13.81 3.71 -20.67
CA GLN A 248 13.52 2.60 -19.79
C GLN A 248 12.11 2.70 -19.21
N LEU A 249 11.32 1.66 -19.44
CA LEU A 249 9.98 1.52 -18.88
C LEU A 249 10.06 0.68 -17.60
N GLY A 250 9.97 1.35 -16.45
CA GLY A 250 10.15 0.74 -15.14
C GLY A 250 8.89 0.15 -14.50
N SER A 251 7.75 0.14 -15.20
CA SER A 251 6.45 -0.23 -14.63
C SER A 251 5.67 -1.17 -15.54
N PRO A 252 4.75 -1.99 -14.98
CA PRO A 252 3.73 -2.67 -15.76
C PRO A 252 2.98 -1.69 -16.68
N ILE A 253 2.62 -2.15 -17.87
CA ILE A 253 1.82 -1.34 -18.81
C ILE A 253 0.39 -1.87 -18.75
N TYR A 254 -0.52 -1.03 -18.26
CA TYR A 254 -1.93 -1.31 -18.15
C TYR A 254 -2.77 -0.20 -18.76
N PHE A 255 -4.07 -0.46 -18.95
CA PHE A 255 -5.07 0.53 -19.35
C PHE A 255 -4.95 1.86 -18.56
N ALA A 256 -4.66 1.78 -17.26
CA ALA A 256 -4.58 2.95 -16.39
C ALA A 256 -3.42 3.91 -16.71
N ASN A 257 -2.33 3.43 -17.34
CA ASN A 257 -1.11 4.22 -17.54
C ASN A 257 -0.60 4.25 -18.99
N CYS A 258 -1.19 3.47 -19.89
CA CYS A 258 -0.75 3.37 -21.29
C CYS A 258 -0.77 4.74 -22.01
N ASN A 259 -1.83 5.54 -21.83
CA ASN A 259 -1.93 6.88 -22.41
C ASN A 259 -0.82 7.82 -21.90
N TYR A 260 -0.55 7.76 -20.59
CA TYR A 260 0.51 8.57 -19.98
C TYR A 260 1.89 8.18 -20.53
N ILE A 261 2.18 6.88 -20.64
CA ILE A 261 3.44 6.38 -21.20
C ILE A 261 3.59 6.83 -22.66
N ARG A 262 2.55 6.67 -23.49
CA ARG A 262 2.53 7.12 -24.89
C ARG A 262 2.82 8.62 -25.00
N GLU A 263 2.09 9.45 -24.26
CA GLU A 263 2.31 10.90 -24.27
C GLU A 263 3.71 11.28 -23.79
N ARG A 264 4.24 10.58 -22.78
CA ARG A 264 5.58 10.82 -22.26
C ARG A 264 6.63 10.50 -23.32
N ILE A 265 6.56 9.33 -23.95
CA ILE A 265 7.47 8.92 -25.05
C ILE A 265 7.45 9.96 -26.18
N LEU A 266 6.26 10.35 -26.63
CA LEU A 266 6.12 11.35 -27.70
C LEU A 266 6.62 12.74 -27.29
N ARG A 267 6.51 13.10 -26.01
CA ARG A 267 7.10 14.34 -25.47
C ARG A 267 8.62 14.30 -25.52
N TRP A 268 9.25 13.22 -25.07
CA TRP A 268 10.71 13.06 -25.15
C TRP A 268 11.23 13.23 -26.59
N ILE A 269 10.55 12.63 -27.58
CA ILE A 269 10.96 12.77 -28.98
C ILE A 269 10.85 14.24 -29.45
N ARG A 270 9.74 14.93 -29.11
CA ARG A 270 9.60 16.35 -29.44
C ARG A 270 10.66 17.23 -28.76
N ASP A 271 11.01 16.90 -27.52
CA ASP A 271 12.05 17.62 -26.78
C ASP A 271 13.42 17.46 -27.45
N GLU A 272 13.75 16.26 -27.96
CA GLU A 272 14.96 16.03 -28.77
C GLU A 272 14.96 16.81 -30.09
N ASP A 273 13.86 16.76 -30.84
CA ASP A 273 13.71 17.50 -32.10
C ASP A 273 13.88 19.01 -31.89
N SER A 274 13.31 19.55 -30.79
CA SER A 274 13.43 20.97 -30.45
C SER A 274 14.85 21.42 -30.12
N GLN A 275 15.71 20.48 -29.70
CA GLN A 275 17.13 20.72 -29.43
C GLN A 275 18.00 20.50 -30.67
N GLY A 276 17.39 20.29 -31.85
CA GLY A 276 18.08 20.04 -33.11
C GLY A 276 18.68 18.63 -33.22
N ARG A 277 18.29 17.70 -32.33
CA ARG A 277 18.75 16.32 -32.35
C ARG A 277 17.68 15.45 -33.00
N VAL A 278 17.90 15.11 -34.27
CA VAL A 278 16.99 14.22 -35.02
C VAL A 278 17.05 12.82 -34.42
N VAL A 279 15.90 12.29 -33.99
CA VAL A 279 15.79 10.92 -33.47
C VAL A 279 15.42 9.99 -34.63
N GLU A 280 16.27 9.01 -34.94
CA GLU A 280 16.01 8.00 -35.97
C GLU A 280 15.56 6.67 -35.37
N TYR A 281 16.05 6.35 -34.17
CA TYR A 281 15.74 5.11 -33.46
C TYR A 281 15.25 5.39 -32.03
N LEU A 282 14.15 4.75 -31.64
CA LEU A 282 13.65 4.68 -30.27
C LEU A 282 13.86 3.26 -29.72
N LEU A 283 14.71 3.12 -28.71
CA LEU A 283 14.91 1.89 -27.97
C LEU A 283 14.07 1.92 -26.70
N LEU A 284 13.16 0.96 -26.56
CA LEU A 284 12.39 0.74 -25.35
C LEU A 284 13.00 -0.41 -24.55
N GLU A 285 13.61 -0.09 -23.41
CA GLU A 285 14.07 -1.09 -22.45
C GLU A 285 12.88 -1.56 -21.60
N LEU A 286 12.53 -2.83 -21.75
CA LEU A 286 11.34 -3.47 -21.18
C LEU A 286 11.68 -4.38 -19.98
N GLY A 287 12.92 -4.44 -19.51
CA GLY A 287 13.35 -5.31 -18.41
C GLY A 287 12.68 -5.00 -17.08
N GLY A 288 12.25 -3.73 -16.90
CA GLY A 288 11.44 -3.28 -15.77
C GLY A 288 9.95 -3.64 -15.86
N ILE A 289 9.46 -4.08 -17.02
CA ILE A 289 8.05 -4.40 -17.23
C ILE A 289 7.79 -5.84 -16.78
N THR A 290 7.04 -6.00 -15.71
CA THR A 290 6.67 -7.34 -15.20
C THR A 290 5.46 -7.93 -15.91
N SER A 291 4.54 -7.09 -16.42
CA SER A 291 3.38 -7.55 -17.19
C SER A 291 2.81 -6.42 -18.06
N ILE A 292 2.07 -6.84 -19.09
CA ILE A 292 1.36 -5.97 -20.03
C ILE A 292 -0.07 -6.50 -20.22
N ASP A 293 -1.07 -5.62 -20.31
CA ASP A 293 -2.45 -5.99 -20.70
C ASP A 293 -2.71 -5.74 -22.20
N MET A 294 -3.90 -6.10 -22.69
CA MET A 294 -4.23 -5.95 -24.12
C MET A 294 -4.22 -4.48 -24.56
N THR A 295 -4.74 -3.56 -23.75
CA THR A 295 -4.68 -2.12 -24.06
C THR A 295 -3.24 -1.63 -24.14
N GLY A 296 -2.35 -2.11 -23.28
CA GLY A 296 -0.93 -1.82 -23.33
C GLY A 296 -0.28 -2.27 -24.64
N VAL A 297 -0.61 -3.47 -25.12
CA VAL A 297 -0.14 -3.98 -26.42
C VAL A 297 -0.66 -3.11 -27.57
N GLU A 298 -1.94 -2.78 -27.59
CA GLU A 298 -2.53 -1.91 -28.61
C GLU A 298 -1.87 -0.53 -28.63
N THR A 299 -1.58 0.01 -27.44
CA THR A 299 -0.87 1.30 -27.30
C THR A 299 0.55 1.22 -27.87
N LEU A 300 1.26 0.11 -27.68
CA LEU A 300 2.60 -0.09 -28.27
C LEU A 300 2.54 -0.12 -29.81
N LEU A 301 1.52 -0.78 -30.38
CA LEU A 301 1.29 -0.79 -31.82
C LEU A 301 0.90 0.59 -32.37
N GLU A 302 0.13 1.36 -31.61
CA GLU A 302 -0.19 2.74 -31.97
C GLU A 302 1.05 3.64 -31.94
N ILE A 303 1.88 3.52 -30.90
CA ILE A 303 3.17 4.22 -30.82
C ILE A 303 4.00 3.89 -32.05
N LYS A 304 4.14 2.60 -32.40
CA LYS A 304 4.86 2.19 -33.62
C LYS A 304 4.35 2.94 -34.86
N ARG A 305 3.03 2.94 -35.11
CA ARG A 305 2.44 3.61 -36.29
C ARG A 305 2.73 5.11 -36.30
N ILE A 306 2.63 5.77 -35.14
CA ILE A 306 2.92 7.20 -35.00
C ILE A 306 4.40 7.50 -35.30
N LEU A 307 5.30 6.63 -34.84
CA LEU A 307 6.74 6.77 -35.04
C LEU A 307 7.16 6.48 -36.48
N GLU A 308 6.59 5.45 -37.11
CA GLU A 308 6.82 5.13 -38.52
C GLU A 308 6.42 6.29 -39.43
N ALA A 309 5.30 6.96 -39.15
CA ALA A 309 4.89 8.16 -39.88
C ALA A 309 5.88 9.33 -39.77
N LYS A 310 6.73 9.33 -38.73
CA LYS A 310 7.81 10.31 -38.51
C LYS A 310 9.18 9.83 -38.98
N GLY A 311 9.27 8.63 -39.56
CA GLY A 311 10.54 8.02 -39.94
C GLY A 311 11.37 7.47 -38.77
N VAL A 312 10.79 7.37 -37.57
CA VAL A 312 11.47 6.86 -36.37
C VAL A 312 11.20 5.37 -36.21
N LYS A 313 12.25 4.56 -36.11
CA LYS A 313 12.13 3.10 -35.92
C LYS A 313 12.07 2.75 -34.44
N ILE A 314 11.19 1.83 -34.07
CA ILE A 314 11.06 1.33 -32.69
C ILE A 314 11.81 0.01 -32.53
N ILE A 315 12.54 -0.13 -31.42
CA ILE A 315 13.26 -1.34 -31.04
C ILE A 315 12.89 -1.71 -29.60
N LEU A 316 12.60 -2.99 -29.37
CA LEU A 316 12.32 -3.52 -28.05
C LEU A 316 13.56 -4.19 -27.48
N VAL A 317 13.89 -3.89 -26.24
CA VAL A 317 15.06 -4.44 -25.55
C VAL A 317 14.64 -5.16 -24.28
N ASN A 318 15.15 -6.38 -24.08
CA ASN A 318 15.02 -7.17 -22.85
C ASN A 318 13.57 -7.36 -22.33
N PRO A 319 12.57 -7.73 -23.16
CA PRO A 319 11.24 -8.06 -22.65
C PRO A 319 11.30 -9.30 -21.75
N ARG A 320 10.70 -9.21 -20.55
CA ARG A 320 10.53 -10.37 -19.67
C ARG A 320 9.65 -11.43 -20.32
N ILE A 321 9.82 -12.70 -19.91
CA ILE A 321 9.14 -13.85 -20.51
C ILE A 321 7.61 -13.69 -20.60
N GLY A 322 6.94 -13.30 -19.52
CA GLY A 322 5.48 -13.12 -19.53
C GLY A 322 5.00 -11.92 -20.37
N VAL A 323 5.87 -10.94 -20.63
CA VAL A 323 5.59 -9.84 -21.56
C VAL A 323 5.81 -10.33 -22.98
N MET A 324 6.94 -11.01 -23.25
CA MET A 324 7.28 -11.56 -24.55
C MET A 324 6.21 -12.53 -25.06
N GLU A 325 5.75 -13.46 -24.23
CA GLU A 325 4.67 -14.40 -24.58
C GLU A 325 3.41 -13.67 -25.05
N LYS A 326 2.99 -12.62 -24.34
CA LYS A 326 1.84 -11.80 -24.73
C LYS A 326 2.07 -11.06 -26.04
N LEU A 327 3.26 -10.49 -26.24
CA LEU A 327 3.60 -9.79 -27.48
C LEU A 327 3.63 -10.73 -28.70
N ILE A 328 4.06 -11.98 -28.52
CA ILE A 328 4.03 -13.01 -29.57
C ILE A 328 2.59 -13.43 -29.87
N LEU A 329 1.81 -13.76 -28.83
CA LEU A 329 0.42 -14.22 -28.99
C LEU A 329 -0.48 -13.18 -29.66
N THR A 330 -0.24 -11.90 -29.40
CA THR A 330 -0.97 -10.77 -29.98
C THR A 330 -0.44 -10.35 -31.37
N LYS A 331 0.55 -11.06 -31.92
CA LYS A 331 1.25 -10.72 -33.17
C LYS A 331 1.90 -9.33 -33.16
N CYS A 332 2.13 -8.75 -31.98
CA CYS A 332 2.77 -7.46 -31.84
C CYS A 332 4.22 -7.49 -32.35
N ILE A 333 4.95 -8.57 -32.04
CA ILE A 333 6.32 -8.79 -32.52
C ILE A 333 6.37 -8.91 -34.05
N ASP A 334 5.39 -9.58 -34.68
CA ASP A 334 5.37 -9.71 -36.14
C ASP A 334 5.14 -8.35 -36.83
N VAL A 335 4.42 -7.42 -36.18
CA VAL A 335 4.21 -6.06 -36.69
C VAL A 335 5.45 -5.19 -36.48
N ILE A 336 6.13 -5.32 -35.33
CA ILE A 336 7.35 -4.55 -34.99
C ILE A 336 8.56 -5.03 -35.80
N GLY A 337 8.63 -6.32 -36.11
CA GLY A 337 9.79 -6.97 -36.72
C GLY A 337 10.55 -7.79 -35.68
N ARG A 338 10.86 -9.04 -36.00
CA ARG A 338 11.59 -9.95 -35.09
C ARG A 338 13.04 -9.51 -34.90
N GLU A 339 13.59 -8.86 -35.92
CA GLU A 339 14.90 -8.24 -35.95
C GLU A 339 15.01 -6.98 -35.09
N ALA A 340 13.89 -6.40 -34.69
CA ALA A 340 13.83 -5.20 -33.83
C ALA A 340 13.69 -5.56 -32.35
N VAL A 341 14.05 -6.78 -31.96
CA VAL A 341 13.98 -7.29 -30.59
C VAL A 341 15.37 -7.76 -30.16
N PHE A 342 15.92 -7.15 -29.11
CA PHE A 342 17.27 -7.43 -28.62
C PHE A 342 17.28 -7.82 -27.14
N LEU A 343 18.30 -8.55 -26.72
CA LEU A 343 18.51 -8.89 -25.32
C LEU A 343 19.17 -7.74 -24.54
N SER A 344 20.14 -7.06 -25.14
CA SER A 344 20.88 -5.98 -24.49
C SER A 344 20.75 -4.65 -25.25
N VAL A 345 20.88 -3.54 -24.50
CA VAL A 345 20.86 -2.18 -25.07
C VAL A 345 22.07 -1.94 -25.97
N GLU A 346 23.23 -2.50 -25.61
CA GLU A 346 24.47 -2.39 -26.39
C GLU A 346 24.33 -3.05 -27.77
N ASP A 347 23.78 -4.27 -27.83
CA ASP A 347 23.57 -5.00 -29.09
C ASP A 347 22.60 -4.24 -30.01
N ALA A 348 21.53 -3.69 -29.43
CA ALA A 348 20.56 -2.89 -30.16
C ALA A 348 21.21 -1.64 -30.77
N ILE A 349 22.06 -0.95 -30.01
CA ILE A 349 22.77 0.26 -30.47
C ILE A 349 23.76 -0.08 -31.57
N HIS A 350 24.55 -1.15 -31.44
CA HIS A 350 25.47 -1.57 -32.48
C HIS A 350 24.75 -1.86 -33.80
N SER A 351 23.59 -2.52 -33.74
CA SER A 351 22.75 -2.77 -34.92
C SER A 351 22.22 -1.46 -35.56
N CYS A 352 21.82 -0.49 -34.73
CA CYS A 352 21.37 0.83 -35.19
C CYS A 352 22.50 1.60 -35.87
N ILE A 353 23.66 1.70 -35.23
CA ILE A 353 24.84 2.42 -35.75
C ILE A 353 25.30 1.82 -37.08
N PHE A 354 25.29 0.49 -37.22
CA PHE A 354 25.60 -0.17 -38.48
C PHE A 354 24.61 0.20 -39.59
N SER A 355 23.32 0.25 -39.27
CA SER A 355 22.27 0.64 -40.21
C SER A 355 22.36 2.11 -40.61
N LEU A 356 22.69 3.00 -39.67
CA LEU A 356 22.93 4.43 -39.92
C LEU A 356 24.10 4.66 -40.87
N HIS A 357 25.23 3.97 -40.65
CA HIS A 357 26.39 4.07 -41.55
C HIS A 357 26.10 3.55 -42.96
N LYS A 358 25.31 2.47 -43.09
CA LYS A 358 24.95 1.90 -44.40
C LYS A 358 24.06 2.84 -45.23
N SER A 359 23.19 3.61 -44.58
CA SER A 359 22.34 4.63 -45.24
C SER A 359 23.12 5.87 -45.69
N ALA A 360 24.29 6.13 -45.11
CA ALA A 360 25.13 7.30 -45.42
C ALA A 360 26.10 7.07 -46.61
N ILE A 361 26.28 5.84 -47.10
CA ILE A 361 27.14 5.53 -48.25
C ILE A 361 26.28 5.51 -49.53
N PRO A 362 26.49 6.41 -50.50
CA PRO A 362 25.77 6.36 -51.78
C PRO A 362 26.13 5.09 -52.55
N GLN A 363 25.13 4.35 -53.04
CA GLN A 363 25.35 3.27 -54.00
C GLN A 363 25.79 3.86 -55.36
N THR A 364 27.09 4.10 -55.54
CA THR A 364 27.66 4.34 -56.87
C THR A 364 27.80 3.02 -57.61
N LYS A 365 26.95 2.86 -58.64
CA LYS A 365 27.02 1.99 -59.82
C LYS A 365 28.08 0.88 -59.81
N SER A 366 27.59 -0.36 -59.70
CA SER A 366 28.26 -1.57 -60.19
C SER A 366 27.31 -2.31 -61.14
N GLU A 367 27.01 -1.66 -62.27
CA GLU A 367 26.49 -2.28 -63.50
C GLU A 367 27.30 -1.66 -64.64
N GLU A 368 27.76 -2.49 -65.58
CA GLU A 368 28.77 -2.24 -66.63
C GLU A 368 30.23 -2.45 -66.18
N ILE A 369 30.68 -3.71 -66.16
CA ILE A 369 31.88 -4.23 -66.85
C ILE A 369 31.74 -5.76 -66.81
N GLU A 370 31.01 -6.32 -67.78
CA GLU A 370 31.15 -7.72 -68.21
C GLU A 370 30.58 -7.85 -69.62
N MET A 371 31.21 -7.15 -70.57
CA MET A 371 31.13 -7.43 -72.01
C MET A 371 32.21 -6.59 -72.71
N VAL A 372 33.44 -7.11 -72.76
CA VAL A 372 34.36 -7.09 -73.93
C VAL A 372 35.28 -8.29 -73.81
#